data_AF-A0A2V8T4J3-F1
#
_entry.id   AF-A0A2V8T4J3-F1
#
_cell.length_a   1.000
_cell.length_b   1.000
_cell.length_c   1.000
_cell.angle_alpha   90.00
_cell.angle_beta   90.00
_cell.angle_gamma   90.00
#
_symmetry.space_group_name_H-M   'P 1'
#
loop_
_entity.id
_entity.type
_entity.pdbx_description
1 polymer ?
#
loop_
_entity_poly.entity_id
_entity_poly.type
_entity_poly.pdbx_seq_one_letter_code
_entity_poly.pdbx_strand_id
1 'polypeptide(L)'
;MGFRLFRSDKVLLWFQRHALILGLATLVPFGIAVLVFSQEGKFLGQTTPWEGVKILFLLSFAGMLADSYRHLRRTRWGLPPARYFLPFLVIAAMPVLPFFALSDFGQMLVFFGVYVMLYVVAVRKKAQFLYAIVLVVVLFGVFFGASKAKTGFGIPGRVYFRFYQWVHTWEPPPPDTWWWKRDLDRYLQAKNLTLDPENPQEIKQRNNEAWADKVLQQSQGLFGINEGGTIGQGLGLGFPETIPISDSDFIYAADAEETGLAGGLAILIALSAFIFAGTAISITASDMFTKLVAAGLTAFVGFQAIVNIGGVLRVLPMTGITLPFVSHGGWSLITSFAMLGILLAFSHRNAVARPVIREQPRFVPVH
;
A
#
# COMPACT_ATOMS: atom_id res chain seq x y z
N MET A 1 14.36 20.43 -4.18
CA MET A 1 14.82 20.48 -2.76
C MET A 1 15.21 19.11 -2.22
N GLY A 2 14.35 18.08 -2.31
CA GLY A 2 14.62 16.72 -1.80
C GLY A 2 15.93 16.07 -2.30
N PHE A 3 16.24 16.18 -3.59
CA PHE A 3 17.48 15.60 -4.16
C PHE A 3 18.76 16.07 -3.44
N ARG A 4 18.85 17.36 -3.08
CA ARG A 4 20.03 17.91 -2.38
C ARG A 4 20.15 17.39 -0.95
N LEU A 5 19.02 17.22 -0.27
CA LEU A 5 18.97 16.71 1.11
C LEU A 5 19.47 15.27 1.19
N PHE A 6 18.93 14.38 0.35
CA PHE A 6 19.29 12.96 0.35
C PHE A 6 20.64 12.66 -0.31
N ARG A 7 21.31 13.67 -0.88
CA ARG A 7 22.69 13.57 -1.35
C ARG A 7 23.72 13.68 -0.21
N SER A 8 23.38 14.33 0.90
CA SER A 8 24.32 14.67 1.98
C SER A 8 24.44 13.56 3.02
N ASP A 9 25.65 13.06 3.25
CA ASP A 9 25.90 12.03 4.28
C ASP A 9 25.56 12.53 5.69
N LYS A 10 25.83 13.81 6.00
CA LYS A 10 25.47 14.42 7.28
C LYS A 10 23.95 14.36 7.53
N VAL A 11 23.16 14.60 6.49
CA VAL A 11 21.70 14.58 6.57
C VAL A 11 21.19 13.15 6.78
N LEU A 12 21.73 12.18 6.05
CA LEU A 12 21.31 10.78 6.20
C LEU A 12 21.68 10.20 7.57
N LEU A 13 22.88 10.51 8.06
CA LEU A 13 23.29 10.16 9.43
C LEU A 13 22.38 10.82 10.48
N TRP A 14 21.97 12.07 10.24
CA TRP A 14 21.02 12.75 11.12
C TRP A 14 19.66 12.04 11.13
N PHE A 15 19.12 11.65 9.97
CA PHE A 15 17.88 10.88 9.87
C PHE A 15 17.97 9.54 10.60
N GLN A 16 19.06 8.80 10.38
CA GLN A 16 19.29 7.51 11.03
C GLN A 16 19.34 7.66 12.56
N ARG A 17 20.09 8.65 13.07
CA ARG A 17 20.24 8.88 14.52
C ARG A 17 18.94 9.31 15.20
N HIS A 18 18.08 10.04 14.51
CA HIS A 18 16.81 10.55 15.05
C HIS A 18 15.60 9.74 14.59
N ALA A 19 15.81 8.52 14.08
CA ALA A 19 14.77 7.71 13.46
C ALA A 19 13.54 7.51 14.36
N LEU A 20 13.74 7.21 15.64
CA LEU A 20 12.66 7.03 16.62
C LEU A 20 11.84 8.32 16.80
N ILE A 21 12.54 9.44 17.03
CA ILE A 21 11.91 10.74 17.28
C ILE A 21 11.11 11.18 16.06
N LEU A 22 11.65 10.96 14.85
CA LEU A 22 10.96 11.26 13.61
C LEU A 22 9.67 10.44 13.46
N GLY A 23 9.71 9.14 13.75
CA GLY A 23 8.52 8.27 13.68
C GLY A 23 7.46 8.62 14.74
N LEU A 24 7.87 9.02 15.93
CA LEU A 24 6.94 9.51 16.96
C LEU A 24 6.38 10.89 16.59
N ALA A 25 7.21 11.79 16.09
CA ALA A 25 6.81 13.14 15.69
C ALA A 25 5.78 13.12 14.55
N THR A 26 5.86 12.13 13.65
CA THR A 26 4.86 11.96 12.58
C THR A 26 3.47 11.58 13.07
N LEU A 27 3.34 11.06 14.30
CA LEU A 27 2.04 10.75 14.88
C LEU A 27 1.21 12.00 15.16
N VAL A 28 1.85 13.13 15.48
CA VAL A 28 1.14 14.37 15.82
C VAL A 28 0.38 14.94 14.61
N PRO A 29 1.02 15.26 13.47
CA PRO A 29 0.30 15.75 12.30
C PRO A 29 -0.66 14.71 11.74
N PHE A 30 -0.32 13.42 11.85
CA PHE A 30 -1.19 12.34 11.41
C PHE A 30 -2.44 12.22 12.30
N GLY A 31 -2.30 12.23 13.63
CA GLY A 31 -3.40 12.19 14.57
C GLY A 31 -4.30 13.42 14.46
N ILE A 32 -3.72 14.61 14.24
CA ILE A 32 -4.48 15.82 13.91
C ILE A 32 -5.26 15.62 12.60
N ALA A 33 -4.64 15.07 11.55
CA ALA A 33 -5.32 14.83 10.29
C ALA A 33 -6.49 13.84 10.46
N VAL A 34 -6.35 12.81 11.29
CA VAL A 34 -7.44 11.87 11.59
C VAL A 34 -8.57 12.55 12.37
N LEU A 35 -8.24 13.33 13.41
CA LEU A 35 -9.23 13.96 14.29
C LEU A 35 -10.00 15.10 13.61
N VAL A 36 -9.30 15.93 12.83
CA VAL A 36 -9.88 17.11 12.17
C VAL A 36 -10.66 16.72 10.91
N PHE A 37 -10.19 15.73 10.15
CA PHE A 37 -10.77 15.34 8.86
C PHE A 37 -11.50 14.00 8.93
N SER A 38 -12.03 13.66 10.11
CA SER A 38 -12.71 12.39 10.45
C SER A 38 -13.94 12.06 9.59
N GLN A 39 -14.35 12.93 8.67
CA GLN A 39 -15.37 12.57 7.70
C GLN A 39 -14.71 11.87 6.50
N GLU A 40 -14.87 10.54 6.50
CA GLU A 40 -14.70 9.65 5.34
C GLU A 40 -13.28 9.19 4.96
N GLY A 41 -12.25 9.47 5.76
CA GLY A 41 -10.88 9.00 5.48
C GLY A 41 -10.28 9.60 4.20
N LYS A 42 -10.91 10.67 3.70
CA LYS A 42 -10.52 11.47 2.55
C LYS A 42 -10.23 12.89 3.02
N PHE A 43 -8.96 13.27 3.00
CA PHE A 43 -8.45 14.61 3.23
C PHE A 43 -8.59 15.41 1.92
N LEU A 44 -9.18 16.61 1.98
CA LEU A 44 -9.26 17.61 0.88
C LEU A 44 -9.26 16.98 -0.54
N GLY A 45 -10.42 16.46 -0.97
CA GLY A 45 -10.54 15.66 -2.20
C GLY A 45 -10.32 14.17 -1.94
N GLN A 46 -9.83 13.42 -2.92
CA GLN A 46 -9.59 11.96 -2.79
C GLN A 46 -8.30 11.60 -2.05
N THR A 47 -7.68 12.51 -1.29
CA THR A 47 -6.32 12.29 -0.77
C THR A 47 -6.35 11.65 0.61
N THR A 48 -5.48 10.68 0.88
CA THR A 48 -5.42 10.05 2.20
C THR A 48 -4.31 10.70 3.05
N PRO A 49 -4.52 10.90 4.38
CA PRO A 49 -3.51 11.50 5.26
C PRO A 49 -2.15 10.80 5.25
N TRP A 50 -2.15 9.51 4.89
CA TRP A 50 -0.97 8.65 4.81
C TRP A 50 0.05 9.08 3.77
N GLU A 51 -0.41 9.69 2.67
CA GLU A 51 0.45 10.09 1.57
C GLU A 51 1.56 11.02 2.05
N GLY A 52 1.24 12.03 2.87
CA GLY A 52 2.23 12.98 3.39
C GLY A 52 3.25 12.39 4.36
N VAL A 53 2.92 11.28 5.05
CA VAL A 53 3.75 10.71 6.12
C VAL A 53 4.46 9.42 5.73
N LYS A 54 4.08 8.74 4.63
CA LYS A 54 4.63 7.42 4.26
C LYS A 54 6.14 7.39 4.13
N ILE A 55 6.73 8.43 3.55
CA ILE A 55 8.20 8.54 3.38
C ILE A 55 8.88 8.69 4.74
N LEU A 56 8.30 9.46 5.67
CA LEU A 56 8.88 9.66 7.00
C LEU A 56 8.80 8.38 7.83
N PHE A 57 7.68 7.67 7.79
CA PHE A 57 7.55 6.36 8.41
C PHE A 57 8.56 5.36 7.87
N LEU A 58 8.77 5.37 6.54
CA LEU A 58 9.79 4.54 5.91
C LEU A 58 11.19 4.86 6.43
N LEU A 59 11.56 6.14 6.45
CA LEU A 59 12.87 6.59 6.93
C LEU A 59 13.09 6.22 8.39
N SER A 60 12.07 6.38 9.23
CA SER A 60 12.10 6.01 10.63
C SER A 60 12.32 4.50 10.79
N PHE A 61 11.52 3.67 10.14
CA PHE A 61 11.63 2.22 10.25
C PHE A 61 12.97 1.70 9.67
N ALA A 62 13.40 2.21 8.51
CA ALA A 62 14.67 1.88 7.89
C ALA A 62 15.86 2.30 8.78
N GLY A 63 15.79 3.45 9.43
CA GLY A 63 16.83 3.94 10.36
C GLY A 63 17.00 3.03 11.56
N MET A 64 15.89 2.65 12.21
CA MET A 64 15.92 1.72 13.33
C MET A 64 16.43 0.33 12.96
N LEU A 65 16.04 -0.14 11.77
CA LEU A 65 16.46 -1.44 11.27
C LEU A 65 17.96 -1.41 10.87
N ALA A 66 18.46 -0.30 10.32
CA ALA A 66 19.88 -0.10 10.02
C ALA A 66 20.75 -0.11 11.29
N ASP A 67 20.31 0.54 12.36
CA ASP A 67 21.00 0.53 13.67
C ASP A 67 20.96 -0.87 14.33
N SER A 68 19.82 -1.54 14.22
CA SER A 68 19.62 -2.87 14.83
C SER A 68 20.24 -4.02 14.01
N TYR A 69 20.53 -3.82 12.72
CA TYR A 69 20.99 -4.86 11.79
C TYR A 69 22.22 -5.64 12.28
N ARG A 70 23.20 -4.96 12.90
CA ARG A 70 24.40 -5.65 13.42
C ARG A 70 24.06 -6.65 14.53
N HIS A 71 23.02 -6.36 15.33
CA HIS A 71 22.52 -7.22 16.39
C HIS A 71 21.68 -8.36 15.81
N LEU A 72 20.80 -8.06 14.84
CA LEU A 72 19.95 -9.05 14.14
C LEU A 72 20.75 -10.19 13.51
N ARG A 73 21.97 -9.89 13.02
CA ARG A 73 22.88 -10.89 12.44
C ARG A 73 23.41 -11.92 13.45
N ARG A 74 23.55 -11.52 14.72
CA ARG A 74 24.14 -12.34 15.79
C ARG A 74 23.12 -13.27 16.44
N THR A 75 21.86 -12.87 16.54
CA THR A 75 20.80 -13.68 17.17
C THR A 75 20.31 -14.80 16.26
N ARG A 76 20.07 -16.01 16.82
CA ARG A 76 19.58 -17.17 16.08
C ARG A 76 18.18 -16.94 15.48
N TRP A 77 17.37 -16.17 16.17
CA TRP A 77 15.97 -15.87 15.85
C TRP A 77 15.79 -14.65 14.93
N GLY A 78 16.84 -13.84 14.74
CA GLY A 78 16.73 -12.60 13.98
C GLY A 78 15.92 -11.52 14.70
N LEU A 79 15.79 -11.61 16.01
CA LEU A 79 15.18 -10.57 16.83
C LEU A 79 16.26 -9.71 17.52
N PRO A 80 16.06 -8.39 17.63
CA PRO A 80 16.88 -7.55 18.50
C PRO A 80 16.74 -7.99 19.96
N PRO A 81 17.72 -7.72 20.83
CA PRO A 81 17.54 -7.81 22.27
C PRO A 81 16.30 -7.03 22.74
N ALA A 82 15.60 -7.48 23.79
CA ALA A 82 14.31 -6.93 24.23
C ALA A 82 14.27 -5.39 24.32
N ARG A 83 15.36 -4.77 24.80
CA ARG A 83 15.55 -3.31 24.88
C ARG A 83 15.48 -2.56 23.54
N TYR A 84 15.85 -3.22 22.44
CA TYR A 84 15.76 -2.67 21.07
C TYR A 84 14.55 -3.21 20.30
N PHE A 85 13.94 -4.29 20.79
CA PHE A 85 12.77 -4.90 20.18
C PHE A 85 11.49 -4.08 20.41
N LEU A 86 11.31 -3.51 21.61
CA LEU A 86 10.10 -2.74 21.92
C LEU A 86 9.95 -1.50 21.01
N PRO A 87 10.98 -0.64 20.84
CA PRO A 87 10.87 0.49 19.92
C PRO A 87 10.61 0.04 18.47
N PHE A 88 11.24 -1.05 18.05
CA PHE A 88 11.04 -1.63 16.70
C PHE A 88 9.60 -2.07 16.49
N LEU A 89 9.01 -2.77 17.45
CA LEU A 89 7.62 -3.23 17.40
C LEU A 89 6.65 -2.05 17.42
N VAL A 90 6.93 -1.01 18.22
CA VAL A 90 6.11 0.21 18.24
C VAL A 90 6.04 0.83 16.85
N ILE A 91 7.17 1.06 16.17
CA ILE A 91 7.16 1.64 14.82
C ILE A 91 6.56 0.68 13.78
N ALA A 92 6.84 -0.62 13.87
CA ALA A 92 6.24 -1.61 12.99
C ALA A 92 4.71 -1.69 13.13
N ALA A 93 4.19 -1.53 14.35
CA ALA A 93 2.77 -1.51 14.66
C ALA A 93 2.12 -0.15 14.37
N MET A 94 2.90 0.91 14.19
CA MET A 94 2.34 2.26 13.99
C MET A 94 1.44 2.36 12.75
N PRO A 95 1.77 1.83 11.56
CA PRO A 95 0.82 1.87 10.43
C PRO A 95 -0.42 1.01 10.64
N VAL A 96 -0.39 0.07 11.58
CA VAL A 96 -1.55 -0.77 11.94
C VAL A 96 -2.54 0.01 12.80
N LEU A 97 -2.08 0.93 13.65
CA LEU A 97 -2.99 1.68 14.55
C LEU A 97 -4.06 2.45 13.77
N PRO A 98 -3.74 3.19 12.70
CA PRO A 98 -4.77 3.93 12.00
C PRO A 98 -5.46 3.18 10.87
N PHE A 99 -5.13 1.90 10.62
CA PHE A 99 -6.06 0.99 9.96
C PHE A 99 -7.38 0.92 10.74
N PHE A 100 -7.31 0.82 12.07
CA PHE A 100 -8.50 0.82 12.93
C PHE A 100 -9.22 2.17 12.90
N ALA A 101 -8.47 3.28 12.79
CA ALA A 101 -9.06 4.62 12.76
C ALA A 101 -9.73 4.96 11.40
N LEU A 102 -9.08 4.63 10.28
CA LEU A 102 -9.49 5.08 8.95
C LEU A 102 -10.16 4.01 8.10
N SER A 103 -10.12 2.73 8.51
CA SER A 103 -10.64 1.60 7.74
C SER A 103 -10.00 1.43 6.34
N ASP A 104 -8.78 1.94 6.16
CA ASP A 104 -8.07 1.90 4.88
C ASP A 104 -7.25 0.60 4.76
N PHE A 105 -7.90 -0.43 4.21
CA PHE A 105 -7.29 -1.74 4.03
C PHE A 105 -6.15 -1.75 2.99
N GLY A 106 -6.24 -0.92 1.95
CA GLY A 106 -5.25 -0.91 0.89
C GLY A 106 -3.91 -0.38 1.35
N GLN A 107 -3.92 0.77 2.03
CA GLN A 107 -2.70 1.35 2.60
C GLN A 107 -2.09 0.42 3.65
N MET A 108 -2.91 -0.22 4.51
CA MET A 108 -2.42 -1.22 5.46
C MET A 108 -1.62 -2.34 4.76
N LEU A 109 -2.18 -2.91 3.69
CA LEU A 109 -1.52 -3.99 2.94
C LEU A 109 -0.18 -3.52 2.33
N VAL A 110 -0.14 -2.29 1.79
CA VAL A 110 1.08 -1.69 1.26
C VAL A 110 2.13 -1.47 2.34
N PHE A 111 1.79 -0.79 3.46
CA PHE A 111 2.74 -0.57 4.56
C PHE A 111 3.27 -1.88 5.14
N PHE A 112 2.37 -2.85 5.33
CA PHE A 112 2.74 -4.17 5.80
C PHE A 112 3.71 -4.87 4.84
N GLY A 113 3.39 -4.91 3.54
CA GLY A 113 4.26 -5.49 2.51
C GLY A 113 5.64 -4.81 2.49
N VAL A 114 5.69 -3.48 2.57
CA VAL A 114 6.95 -2.73 2.61
C VAL A 114 7.76 -3.05 3.85
N TYR A 115 7.15 -3.12 5.03
CA TYR A 115 7.86 -3.39 6.27
C TYR A 115 8.40 -4.81 6.32
N VAL A 116 7.63 -5.77 5.83
CA VAL A 116 8.10 -7.15 5.63
C VAL A 116 9.26 -7.15 4.65
N MET A 117 9.17 -6.47 3.51
CA MET A 117 10.25 -6.38 2.53
C MET A 117 11.53 -5.78 3.13
N LEU A 118 11.42 -4.70 3.92
CA LEU A 118 12.57 -4.13 4.61
C LEU A 118 13.20 -5.10 5.62
N TYR A 119 12.37 -5.79 6.40
CA TYR A 119 12.86 -6.80 7.33
C TYR A 119 13.60 -7.92 6.58
N VAL A 120 13.03 -8.40 5.47
CA VAL A 120 13.66 -9.39 4.59
C VAL A 120 15.01 -8.89 4.07
N VAL A 121 15.10 -7.64 3.59
CA VAL A 121 16.35 -7.06 3.09
C VAL A 121 17.39 -6.90 4.22
N ALA A 122 16.96 -6.58 5.43
CA ALA A 122 17.83 -6.52 6.60
C ALA A 122 18.27 -7.91 7.09
N VAL A 123 17.57 -8.98 6.73
CA VAL A 123 17.81 -10.32 7.26
C VAL A 123 18.54 -11.18 6.23
N ARG A 124 19.78 -11.59 6.53
CA ARG A 124 20.58 -12.44 5.59
C ARG A 124 20.35 -13.94 5.73
N LYS A 125 19.79 -14.44 6.84
CA LYS A 125 19.67 -15.89 7.09
C LYS A 125 18.32 -16.42 6.60
N LYS A 126 18.33 -17.49 5.78
CA LYS A 126 17.12 -18.15 5.25
C LYS A 126 16.13 -18.58 6.34
N ALA A 127 16.60 -19.00 7.52
CA ALA A 127 15.75 -19.38 8.64
C ALA A 127 14.98 -18.19 9.25
N GLN A 128 15.62 -17.02 9.35
CA GLN A 128 15.00 -15.80 9.88
C GLN A 128 13.93 -15.27 8.92
N PHE A 129 14.13 -15.46 7.61
CA PHE A 129 13.12 -15.21 6.58
C PHE A 129 11.88 -16.09 6.76
N LEU A 130 12.07 -17.40 7.01
CA LEU A 130 10.96 -18.31 7.26
C LEU A 130 10.15 -17.91 8.50
N TYR A 131 10.81 -17.51 9.60
CA TYR A 131 10.11 -17.04 10.79
C TYR A 131 9.32 -15.75 10.55
N ALA A 132 9.82 -14.84 9.71
CA ALA A 132 9.10 -13.62 9.33
C ALA A 132 7.81 -13.96 8.60
N ILE A 133 7.87 -14.88 7.63
CA ILE A 133 6.71 -15.36 6.89
C ILE A 133 5.72 -16.04 7.83
N VAL A 134 6.20 -16.93 8.71
CA VAL A 134 5.33 -17.59 9.69
C VAL A 134 4.66 -16.58 10.60
N LEU A 135 5.39 -15.58 11.11
CA LEU A 135 4.81 -14.51 11.93
C LEU A 135 3.74 -13.72 11.16
N VAL A 136 4.02 -13.35 9.90
CA VAL A 136 3.06 -12.67 9.01
C VAL A 136 1.80 -13.52 8.84
N VAL A 137 1.94 -14.80 8.51
CA VAL A 137 0.82 -15.73 8.32
C VAL A 137 0.03 -15.92 9.62
N VAL A 138 0.71 -16.01 10.77
CA VAL A 138 0.06 -16.12 12.08
C VAL A 138 -0.68 -14.83 12.42
N LEU A 139 -0.07 -13.66 12.24
CA LEU A 139 -0.72 -12.38 12.49
C LEU A 139 -1.95 -12.18 11.58
N PHE A 140 -1.84 -12.56 10.30
CA PHE A 140 -2.95 -12.53 9.37
C PHE A 140 -4.03 -13.56 9.75
N GLY A 141 -3.64 -14.76 10.15
CA GLY A 141 -4.53 -15.81 10.63
C GLY A 141 -5.26 -15.44 11.93
N VAL A 142 -4.59 -14.77 12.87
CA VAL A 142 -5.19 -14.22 14.10
C VAL A 142 -6.14 -13.09 13.76
N PHE A 143 -5.77 -12.19 12.84
CA PHE A 143 -6.63 -11.12 12.36
C PHE A 143 -7.93 -11.66 11.74
N PHE A 144 -7.84 -12.67 10.87
CA PHE A 144 -9.01 -13.35 10.28
C PHE A 144 -9.71 -14.33 11.22
N GLY A 145 -9.03 -14.85 12.24
CA GLY A 145 -9.64 -15.70 13.27
C GLY A 145 -10.50 -14.87 14.21
N ALA A 146 -9.98 -13.71 14.65
CA ALA A 146 -10.73 -12.73 15.42
C ALA A 146 -11.92 -12.16 14.63
N SER A 147 -11.81 -12.10 13.30
CA SER A 147 -12.89 -11.66 12.41
C SER A 147 -14.11 -12.59 12.42
N LYS A 148 -13.93 -13.90 12.68
CA LYS A 148 -15.04 -14.87 12.77
C LYS A 148 -15.81 -14.82 14.09
N ALA A 149 -15.35 -14.07 15.09
CA ALA A 149 -16.12 -13.88 16.32
C ALA A 149 -17.41 -13.10 15.97
N LYS A 150 -18.58 -13.63 16.39
CA LYS A 150 -19.92 -13.06 16.12
C LYS A 150 -20.10 -11.59 16.54
N THR A 151 -19.13 -11.00 17.26
CA THR A 151 -19.12 -9.61 17.72
C THR A 151 -18.38 -8.63 16.81
N GLY A 152 -17.72 -9.07 15.73
CA GLY A 152 -17.06 -8.15 14.78
C GLY A 152 -16.00 -7.24 15.41
N PHE A 153 -15.40 -7.65 16.52
CA PHE A 153 -14.58 -6.77 17.35
C PHE A 153 -13.31 -6.33 16.60
N GLY A 154 -13.25 -5.04 16.26
CA GLY A 154 -12.07 -4.36 15.74
C GLY A 154 -11.97 -4.21 14.22
N ILE A 155 -12.63 -5.02 13.39
CA ILE A 155 -12.50 -4.89 11.93
C ILE A 155 -13.63 -4.02 11.37
N PRO A 156 -13.34 -2.90 10.68
CA PRO A 156 -14.39 -2.06 10.12
C PRO A 156 -15.25 -2.79 9.08
N GLY A 157 -16.57 -2.56 9.09
CA GLY A 157 -17.51 -3.22 8.17
C GLY A 157 -17.18 -3.03 6.69
N ARG A 158 -16.53 -1.91 6.32
CA ARG A 158 -16.04 -1.66 4.94
C ARG A 158 -15.01 -2.69 4.47
N VAL A 159 -14.19 -3.21 5.39
CA VAL A 159 -13.21 -4.25 5.07
C VAL A 159 -13.93 -5.56 4.78
N TYR A 160 -14.89 -5.95 5.62
CA TYR A 160 -15.74 -7.12 5.34
C TYR A 160 -16.46 -7.01 4.02
N PHE A 161 -17.08 -5.86 3.75
CA PHE A 161 -17.72 -5.60 2.47
C PHE A 161 -16.77 -5.89 1.30
N ARG A 162 -15.52 -5.41 1.38
CA ARG A 162 -14.51 -5.58 0.32
C ARG A 162 -14.06 -7.02 0.09
N PHE A 163 -14.01 -7.82 1.15
CA PHE A 163 -13.69 -9.25 1.04
C PHE A 163 -14.91 -10.07 0.62
N TYR A 164 -16.08 -9.75 1.17
CA TYR A 164 -17.32 -10.43 0.85
C TYR A 164 -17.68 -10.22 -0.63
N GLN A 165 -17.63 -8.98 -1.13
CA GLN A 165 -17.87 -8.71 -2.56
C GLN A 165 -16.87 -9.45 -3.47
N TRP A 166 -15.62 -9.66 -3.01
CA TRP A 166 -14.57 -10.28 -3.81
C TRP A 166 -14.83 -11.78 -3.99
N VAL A 167 -15.29 -12.44 -2.92
CA VAL A 167 -15.60 -13.89 -2.92
C VAL A 167 -17.03 -14.18 -3.38
N HIS A 168 -18.01 -13.40 -2.93
CA HIS A 168 -19.45 -13.60 -3.11
C HIS A 168 -20.06 -12.42 -3.88
N THR A 169 -19.63 -12.24 -5.12
CA THR A 169 -20.06 -11.09 -5.92
C THR A 169 -21.52 -11.16 -6.36
N TRP A 170 -22.03 -12.36 -6.59
CA TRP A 170 -23.38 -12.59 -7.11
C TRP A 170 -24.41 -12.91 -6.03
N GLU A 171 -23.97 -13.07 -4.78
CA GLU A 171 -24.79 -13.51 -3.67
C GLU A 171 -24.78 -12.44 -2.57
N PRO A 172 -25.87 -11.69 -2.37
CA PRO A 172 -25.91 -10.69 -1.33
C PRO A 172 -25.84 -11.33 0.06
N PRO A 173 -25.23 -10.64 1.03
CA PRO A 173 -25.28 -11.07 2.42
C PRO A 173 -26.71 -10.98 2.97
N PRO A 174 -27.03 -11.72 4.04
CA PRO A 174 -28.30 -11.58 4.75
C PRO A 174 -28.57 -10.12 5.17
N PRO A 175 -29.82 -9.60 5.07
CA PRO A 175 -30.15 -8.20 5.36
C PRO A 175 -29.82 -7.75 6.80
N ASP A 176 -29.87 -8.68 7.75
CA ASP A 176 -29.58 -8.47 9.17
C ASP A 176 -28.08 -8.43 9.50
N THR A 177 -27.21 -8.67 8.51
CA THR A 177 -25.77 -8.67 8.67
C THR A 177 -25.27 -7.29 9.12
N TRP A 178 -24.63 -7.22 10.28
CA TRP A 178 -24.24 -5.97 10.95
C TRP A 178 -23.46 -4.97 10.08
N TRP A 179 -22.59 -5.46 9.18
CA TRP A 179 -21.78 -4.61 8.30
C TRP A 179 -22.49 -4.21 7.02
N TRP A 180 -23.53 -4.95 6.60
CA TRP A 180 -24.28 -4.70 5.38
C TRP A 180 -25.54 -3.85 5.63
N LYS A 181 -26.20 -4.07 6.76
CA LYS A 181 -27.46 -3.39 7.14
C LYS A 181 -27.41 -1.87 6.91
N ARG A 182 -26.31 -1.22 7.31
CA ARG A 182 -26.11 0.23 7.13
C ARG A 182 -26.04 0.67 5.66
N ASP A 183 -25.49 -0.16 4.77
CA ASP A 183 -25.46 0.14 3.33
C ASP A 183 -26.82 -0.13 2.69
N LEU A 184 -27.52 -1.19 3.10
CA LEU A 184 -28.90 -1.47 2.70
C LEU A 184 -29.86 -0.34 3.10
N ASP A 185 -29.82 0.10 4.36
CA ASP A 185 -30.65 1.19 4.86
C ASP A 185 -30.42 2.49 4.08
N ARG A 186 -29.15 2.79 3.72
CA ARG A 186 -28.81 3.95 2.88
C ARG A 186 -29.36 3.85 1.47
N TYR A 187 -29.32 2.66 0.86
CA TYR A 187 -29.91 2.43 -0.45
C TYR A 187 -31.42 2.67 -0.45
N LEU A 188 -32.11 2.12 0.57
CA LEU A 188 -33.56 2.29 0.73
C LEU A 188 -33.94 3.75 0.94
N GLN A 189 -33.21 4.47 1.81
CA GLN A 189 -33.41 5.90 2.01
C GLN A 189 -33.18 6.71 0.73
N ALA A 190 -32.12 6.43 -0.03
CA ALA A 190 -31.82 7.14 -1.28
C ALA A 190 -32.89 6.93 -2.36
N LYS A 191 -33.61 5.80 -2.32
CA LYS A 191 -34.69 5.47 -3.25
C LYS A 191 -36.09 5.75 -2.67
N ASN A 192 -36.19 6.31 -1.46
CA ASN A 192 -37.45 6.48 -0.72
C ASN A 192 -38.28 5.18 -0.62
N LEU A 193 -37.62 4.05 -0.41
CA LEU A 193 -38.23 2.73 -0.25
C LEU A 193 -38.31 2.34 1.23
N THR A 194 -39.32 1.55 1.58
CA THR A 194 -39.45 0.94 2.92
C THR A 194 -39.54 -0.58 2.77
N LEU A 195 -39.09 -1.32 3.78
CA LEU A 195 -39.18 -2.78 3.83
C LEU A 195 -40.41 -3.16 4.64
N ASP A 196 -41.32 -3.92 4.03
CA ASP A 196 -42.39 -4.60 4.75
C ASP A 196 -41.83 -5.84 5.47
N PRO A 197 -41.83 -5.90 6.82
CA PRO A 197 -41.33 -7.04 7.58
C PRO A 197 -42.09 -8.34 7.33
N GLU A 198 -43.36 -8.26 6.89
CA GLU A 198 -44.24 -9.41 6.68
C GLU A 198 -44.09 -10.05 5.29
N ASN A 199 -43.30 -9.44 4.39
CA ASN A 199 -43.09 -9.91 3.02
C ASN A 199 -41.64 -10.35 2.77
N PRO A 200 -41.31 -11.65 2.98
CA PRO A 200 -39.96 -12.17 2.75
C PRO A 200 -39.45 -12.05 1.31
N GLN A 201 -40.35 -12.07 0.32
CA GLN A 201 -39.97 -11.98 -1.10
C GLN A 201 -39.50 -10.57 -1.44
N GLU A 202 -40.21 -9.54 -0.93
CA GLU A 202 -39.81 -8.16 -1.11
C GLU A 202 -38.47 -7.88 -0.44
N ILE A 203 -38.27 -8.34 0.81
CA ILE A 203 -36.99 -8.18 1.51
C ILE A 203 -35.84 -8.77 0.67
N LYS A 204 -36.02 -9.99 0.16
CA LYS A 204 -35.01 -10.64 -0.68
C LYS A 204 -34.76 -9.85 -1.97
N GLN A 205 -35.81 -9.41 -2.65
CA GLN A 205 -35.70 -8.63 -3.88
C GLN A 205 -34.95 -7.31 -3.65
N ARG A 206 -35.36 -6.51 -2.65
CA ARG A 206 -34.72 -5.23 -2.33
C ARG A 206 -33.26 -5.41 -1.93
N ASN A 207 -32.95 -6.46 -1.19
CA ASN A 207 -31.57 -6.79 -0.82
C ASN A 207 -30.71 -7.11 -2.05
N ASN A 208 -31.25 -7.88 -3.00
CA ASN A 208 -30.59 -8.19 -4.26
C ASN A 208 -30.37 -6.92 -5.11
N GLU A 209 -31.37 -6.06 -5.21
CA GLU A 209 -31.30 -4.78 -5.94
C GLU A 209 -30.22 -3.85 -5.34
N ALA A 210 -30.20 -3.70 -4.01
CA ALA A 210 -29.20 -2.89 -3.30
C ALA A 210 -27.78 -3.43 -3.49
N TRP A 211 -27.63 -4.75 -3.49
CA TRP A 211 -26.35 -5.41 -3.73
C TRP A 211 -25.87 -5.23 -5.16
N ALA A 212 -26.76 -5.42 -6.14
CA ALA A 212 -26.45 -5.23 -7.55
C ALA A 212 -25.97 -3.80 -7.83
N ASP A 213 -26.64 -2.79 -7.27
CA ASP A 213 -26.26 -1.37 -7.39
C ASP A 213 -24.81 -1.12 -6.92
N LYS A 214 -24.43 -1.71 -5.79
CA LYS A 214 -23.06 -1.61 -5.25
C LYS A 214 -22.01 -2.33 -6.09
N VAL A 215 -22.33 -3.54 -6.54
CA VAL A 215 -21.38 -4.39 -7.29
C VAL A 215 -21.21 -3.90 -8.72
N LEU A 216 -22.23 -3.26 -9.30
CA LEU A 216 -22.21 -2.74 -10.67
C LEU A 216 -21.01 -1.83 -10.92
N GLN A 217 -20.63 -1.03 -9.91
CA GLN A 217 -19.48 -0.14 -9.99
C GLN A 217 -18.18 -0.88 -10.34
N GLN A 218 -17.93 -2.04 -9.73
CA GLN A 218 -16.73 -2.83 -10.01
C GLN A 218 -16.85 -3.57 -11.34
N SER A 219 -18.05 -4.05 -11.66
CA SER A 219 -18.32 -4.73 -12.92
C SER A 219 -18.11 -3.82 -14.13
N GLN A 220 -18.48 -2.53 -14.02
CA GLN A 220 -18.24 -1.53 -15.08
C GLN A 220 -16.76 -1.40 -15.45
N GLY A 221 -15.86 -1.38 -14.47
CA GLY A 221 -14.42 -1.36 -14.74
C GLY A 221 -13.93 -2.62 -15.48
N LEU A 222 -14.46 -3.79 -15.12
CA LEU A 222 -14.12 -5.04 -15.82
C LEU A 222 -14.70 -5.10 -17.25
N PHE A 223 -15.90 -4.55 -17.46
CA PHE A 223 -16.49 -4.45 -18.79
C PHE A 223 -15.68 -3.52 -19.68
N GLY A 224 -15.26 -2.34 -19.20
CA GLY A 224 -14.40 -1.43 -19.96
C GLY A 224 -13.07 -2.10 -20.39
N ILE A 225 -12.42 -2.82 -19.48
CA ILE A 225 -11.21 -3.60 -19.81
C ILE A 225 -11.49 -4.63 -20.91
N ASN A 226 -12.61 -5.33 -20.84
CA ASN A 226 -12.99 -6.33 -21.84
C ASN A 226 -13.31 -5.70 -23.20
N GLU A 227 -13.99 -4.55 -23.21
CA GLU A 227 -14.33 -3.83 -24.43
C GLU A 227 -13.10 -3.22 -25.14
N GLY A 228 -12.04 -2.87 -24.40
CA GLY A 228 -10.78 -2.41 -24.97
C GLY A 228 -10.03 -3.48 -25.79
N GLY A 229 -10.29 -4.76 -25.58
CA GLY A 229 -9.64 -5.83 -26.36
C GLY A 229 -8.10 -5.73 -26.36
N THR A 230 -7.45 -5.92 -27.51
CA THR A 230 -5.98 -5.92 -27.60
C THR A 230 -5.36 -4.54 -27.85
N ILE A 231 -6.03 -3.67 -28.62
CA ILE A 231 -5.51 -2.39 -29.11
C ILE A 231 -6.29 -1.19 -28.56
N GLY A 232 -7.40 -1.43 -27.87
CA GLY A 232 -8.27 -0.40 -27.33
C GLY A 232 -9.35 0.03 -28.29
N GLN A 233 -10.33 0.78 -27.79
CA GLN A 233 -11.32 1.46 -28.61
C GLN A 233 -10.74 2.69 -29.35
N GLY A 234 -9.59 3.18 -28.91
CA GLY A 234 -8.94 4.40 -29.37
C GLY A 234 -9.08 5.54 -28.35
N LEU A 235 -8.05 6.38 -28.26
CA LEU A 235 -7.98 7.49 -27.30
C LEU A 235 -9.17 8.45 -27.46
N GLY A 236 -9.94 8.66 -26.40
CA GLY A 236 -11.14 9.50 -26.40
C GLY A 236 -12.31 8.96 -27.23
N LEU A 237 -12.24 7.70 -27.69
CA LEU A 237 -13.32 7.02 -28.40
C LEU A 237 -14.08 6.02 -27.51
N GLY A 238 -13.55 5.72 -26.32
CA GLY A 238 -14.24 4.96 -25.28
C GLY A 238 -15.17 5.81 -24.44
N PHE A 239 -15.79 5.19 -23.44
CA PHE A 239 -16.66 5.82 -22.46
C PHE A 239 -16.13 5.65 -21.02
N PRO A 240 -14.87 6.04 -20.73
CA PRO A 240 -14.26 5.87 -19.40
C PRO A 240 -15.00 6.67 -18.31
N GLU A 241 -15.81 7.66 -18.66
CA GLU A 241 -16.69 8.37 -17.72
C GLU A 241 -17.79 7.46 -17.12
N THR A 242 -18.09 6.33 -17.76
CA THR A 242 -19.03 5.33 -17.23
C THR A 242 -18.38 4.41 -16.20
N ILE A 243 -17.05 4.37 -16.15
CA ILE A 243 -16.28 3.64 -15.15
C ILE A 243 -16.21 4.49 -13.87
N PRO A 244 -16.60 3.95 -12.70
CA PRO A 244 -16.59 4.71 -11.46
C PRO A 244 -15.19 5.18 -11.09
N ILE A 245 -15.04 6.48 -10.77
CA ILE A 245 -13.76 7.04 -10.32
C ILE A 245 -12.62 6.68 -11.31
N SER A 246 -12.90 6.76 -12.61
CA SER A 246 -11.98 6.44 -13.70
C SER A 246 -10.69 7.26 -13.64
N ASP A 247 -10.74 8.50 -13.17
CA ASP A 247 -9.53 9.32 -13.05
C ASP A 247 -8.55 8.87 -11.94
N SER A 248 -8.96 7.97 -11.04
CA SER A 248 -8.15 7.61 -9.86
C SER A 248 -8.10 6.11 -9.60
N ASP A 249 -9.07 5.53 -8.88
CA ASP A 249 -9.02 4.13 -8.43
C ASP A 249 -9.10 3.14 -9.60
N PHE A 250 -9.85 3.50 -10.64
CA PHE A 250 -10.08 2.67 -11.83
C PHE A 250 -9.33 3.18 -13.07
N ILE A 251 -8.29 4.00 -12.89
CA ILE A 251 -7.53 4.55 -14.03
C ILE A 251 -6.94 3.47 -14.92
N TYR A 252 -6.57 2.32 -14.34
CA TYR A 252 -6.09 1.18 -15.12
C TYR A 252 -7.18 0.59 -16.02
N ALA A 253 -8.43 0.56 -15.55
CA ALA A 253 -9.56 0.09 -16.35
C ALA A 253 -9.90 1.06 -17.49
N ALA A 254 -9.92 2.36 -17.19
CA ALA A 254 -10.16 3.41 -18.17
C ALA A 254 -9.07 3.45 -19.25
N ASP A 255 -7.78 3.36 -18.86
CA ASP A 255 -6.67 3.29 -19.81
C ASP A 255 -6.76 2.03 -20.69
N ALA A 256 -7.08 0.88 -20.09
CA ALA A 256 -7.22 -0.38 -20.81
C ALA A 256 -8.44 -0.41 -21.75
N GLU A 257 -9.50 0.35 -21.48
CA GLU A 257 -10.63 0.51 -22.40
C GLU A 257 -10.19 1.25 -23.68
N GLU A 258 -9.46 2.35 -23.53
CA GLU A 258 -9.05 3.18 -24.67
C GLU A 258 -7.84 2.62 -25.43
N THR A 259 -6.89 1.99 -24.74
CA THR A 259 -5.61 1.52 -25.30
C THR A 259 -5.48 -0.01 -25.36
N GLY A 260 -6.45 -0.73 -24.80
CA GLY A 260 -6.48 -2.18 -24.79
C GLY A 260 -5.40 -2.80 -23.92
N LEU A 261 -5.20 -4.09 -24.14
CA LEU A 261 -4.10 -4.86 -23.54
C LEU A 261 -2.73 -4.20 -23.78
N ALA A 262 -2.52 -3.55 -24.93
CA ALA A 262 -1.26 -2.92 -25.28
C ALA A 262 -0.86 -1.80 -24.30
N GLY A 263 -1.76 -0.86 -23.98
CA GLY A 263 -1.46 0.21 -23.03
C GLY A 263 -1.41 -0.30 -21.58
N GLY A 264 -2.31 -1.22 -21.21
CA GLY A 264 -2.23 -1.92 -19.92
C GLY A 264 -0.88 -2.62 -19.71
N LEU A 265 -0.32 -3.24 -20.75
CA LEU A 265 1.01 -3.85 -20.71
C LEU A 265 2.13 -2.80 -20.68
N ALA A 266 1.99 -1.69 -21.38
CA ALA A 266 2.94 -0.58 -21.35
C ALA A 266 3.10 -0.02 -19.92
N ILE A 267 1.99 0.16 -19.18
CA ILE A 267 1.99 0.55 -17.77
C ILE A 267 2.75 -0.48 -16.93
N LEU A 268 2.46 -1.77 -17.09
CA LEU A 268 3.13 -2.85 -16.36
C LEU A 268 4.64 -2.89 -16.64
N ILE A 269 5.05 -2.68 -17.88
CA ILE A 269 6.47 -2.62 -18.27
C ILE A 269 7.15 -1.41 -17.63
N ALA A 270 6.52 -0.23 -17.68
CA ALA A 270 7.07 0.99 -17.07
C ALA A 270 7.25 0.84 -15.55
N LEU A 271 6.26 0.29 -14.86
CA LEU A 271 6.33 0.00 -13.43
C LEU A 271 7.38 -1.06 -13.12
N SER A 272 7.49 -2.11 -13.94
CA SER A 272 8.52 -3.15 -13.81
C SER A 272 9.92 -2.58 -13.98
N ALA A 273 10.13 -1.69 -14.96
CA ALA A 273 11.39 -0.99 -15.17
C ALA A 273 11.75 -0.10 -13.97
N PHE A 274 10.77 0.62 -13.40
CA PHE A 274 10.95 1.40 -12.18
C PHE A 274 11.37 0.51 -11.01
N ILE A 275 10.68 -0.61 -10.78
CA ILE A 275 10.98 -1.55 -9.70
C ILE A 275 12.38 -2.14 -9.87
N PHE A 276 12.75 -2.52 -11.09
CA PHE A 276 14.08 -3.04 -11.41
C PHE A 276 15.17 -2.01 -11.13
N ALA A 277 15.00 -0.77 -11.62
CA ALA A 277 15.95 0.32 -11.39
C ALA A 277 16.10 0.65 -9.90
N GLY A 278 14.99 0.75 -9.17
CA GLY A 278 14.98 1.01 -7.73
C GLY A 278 15.67 -0.10 -6.93
N THR A 279 15.45 -1.36 -7.30
CA THR A 279 16.11 -2.52 -6.71
C THR A 279 17.63 -2.49 -6.97
N ALA A 280 18.04 -2.15 -8.19
CA ALA A 280 19.46 -2.00 -8.52
C ALA A 280 20.15 -0.89 -7.70
N ILE A 281 19.46 0.24 -7.46
CA ILE A 281 19.94 1.31 -6.58
C ILE A 281 20.11 0.77 -5.15
N SER A 282 19.14 0.02 -4.63
CA SER A 282 19.24 -0.59 -3.29
C SER A 282 20.43 -1.56 -3.17
N ILE A 283 20.60 -2.47 -4.13
CA ILE A 283 21.66 -3.49 -4.11
C ILE A 283 23.05 -2.84 -4.11
N THR A 284 23.20 -1.78 -4.90
CA THR A 284 24.48 -1.08 -5.10
C THR A 284 24.80 -0.04 -4.03
N ALA A 285 23.90 0.19 -3.06
CA ALA A 285 24.11 1.11 -1.95
C ALA A 285 25.27 0.69 -1.04
N SER A 286 26.12 1.65 -0.69
CA SER A 286 27.31 1.47 0.15
C SER A 286 27.00 1.29 1.63
N ASP A 287 25.91 1.88 2.11
CA ASP A 287 25.46 1.78 3.51
C ASP A 287 24.08 1.12 3.65
N MET A 288 23.83 0.53 4.83
CA MET A 288 22.59 -0.22 5.08
C MET A 288 21.35 0.67 5.13
N PHE A 289 21.49 1.91 5.61
CA PHE A 289 20.35 2.82 5.70
C PHE A 289 19.85 3.20 4.29
N THR A 290 20.75 3.66 3.42
CA THR A 290 20.45 3.94 2.00
C THR A 290 19.88 2.71 1.29
N LYS A 291 20.44 1.53 1.55
CA LYS A 291 19.94 0.26 0.99
C LYS A 291 18.49 -0.01 1.37
N LEU A 292 18.16 0.11 2.65
CA LEU A 292 16.81 -0.11 3.17
C LEU A 292 15.85 0.96 2.66
N VAL A 293 16.20 2.24 2.72
CA VAL A 293 15.32 3.31 2.23
C VAL A 293 15.06 3.13 0.73
N ALA A 294 16.07 2.85 -0.09
CA ALA A 294 15.89 2.58 -1.51
C ALA A 294 14.96 1.38 -1.74
N ALA A 295 15.19 0.25 -1.06
CA ALA A 295 14.34 -0.94 -1.17
C ALA A 295 12.88 -0.65 -0.80
N GLY A 296 12.67 0.09 0.29
CA GLY A 296 11.32 0.40 0.76
C GLY A 296 10.57 1.40 -0.12
N LEU A 297 11.24 2.42 -0.67
CA LEU A 297 10.63 3.34 -1.63
C LEU A 297 10.18 2.60 -2.89
N THR A 298 11.05 1.71 -3.39
CA THR A 298 10.73 0.83 -4.52
C THR A 298 9.57 -0.12 -4.18
N ALA A 299 9.58 -0.70 -2.97
CA ALA A 299 8.51 -1.57 -2.51
C ALA A 299 7.17 -0.85 -2.36
N PHE A 300 7.15 0.42 -1.92
CA PHE A 300 5.92 1.22 -1.86
C PHE A 300 5.26 1.32 -3.23
N VAL A 301 6.01 1.74 -4.24
CA VAL A 301 5.51 1.85 -5.62
C VAL A 301 5.04 0.48 -6.14
N GLY A 302 5.83 -0.57 -5.93
CA GLY A 302 5.49 -1.91 -6.41
C GLY A 302 4.24 -2.50 -5.75
N PHE A 303 4.16 -2.50 -4.42
CA PHE A 303 2.99 -3.02 -3.70
C PHE A 303 1.74 -2.19 -3.97
N GLN A 304 1.86 -0.86 -4.06
CA GLN A 304 0.74 0.01 -4.38
C GLN A 304 0.21 -0.28 -5.80
N ALA A 305 1.09 -0.48 -6.78
CA ALA A 305 0.68 -0.91 -8.12
C ALA A 305 0.01 -2.29 -8.14
N ILE A 306 0.57 -3.28 -7.45
CA ILE A 306 0.00 -4.63 -7.36
C ILE A 306 -1.39 -4.60 -6.73
N VAL A 307 -1.56 -3.85 -5.64
CA VAL A 307 -2.83 -3.81 -4.92
C VAL A 307 -3.89 -2.99 -5.68
N ASN A 308 -3.50 -1.93 -6.41
CA ASN A 308 -4.42 -1.21 -7.29
C ASN A 308 -4.83 -2.09 -8.49
N ILE A 309 -3.88 -2.50 -9.33
CA ILE A 309 -4.15 -3.28 -10.56
C ILE A 309 -4.82 -4.61 -10.22
N GLY A 310 -4.34 -5.31 -9.19
CA GLY A 310 -4.95 -6.54 -8.71
C GLY A 310 -6.37 -6.34 -8.18
N GLY A 311 -6.67 -5.18 -7.58
CA GLY A 311 -8.02 -4.82 -7.16
C GLY A 311 -8.95 -4.56 -8.34
N VAL A 312 -8.48 -3.83 -9.35
CA VAL A 312 -9.22 -3.54 -10.59
C VAL A 312 -9.49 -4.82 -11.39
N LEU A 313 -8.50 -5.70 -11.51
CA LEU A 313 -8.62 -7.02 -12.16
C LEU A 313 -9.33 -8.07 -11.29
N ARG A 314 -9.75 -7.70 -10.07
CA ARG A 314 -10.42 -8.60 -9.11
C ARG A 314 -9.59 -9.83 -8.68
N VAL A 315 -8.28 -9.79 -8.89
CA VAL A 315 -7.30 -10.74 -8.33
C VAL A 315 -7.16 -10.56 -6.82
N LEU A 316 -7.29 -9.31 -6.36
CA LEU A 316 -7.29 -8.91 -4.96
C LEU A 316 -8.61 -8.19 -4.63
N PRO A 317 -9.03 -8.12 -3.36
CA PRO A 317 -10.18 -7.31 -2.98
C PRO A 317 -9.95 -5.84 -3.32
N MET A 318 -10.96 -5.16 -3.88
CA MET A 318 -10.86 -3.75 -4.26
C MET A 318 -10.54 -2.88 -3.04
N THR A 319 -9.46 -2.09 -3.12
CA THR A 319 -8.94 -1.31 -1.99
C THR A 319 -9.04 0.21 -2.13
N GLY A 320 -9.27 0.73 -3.34
CA GLY A 320 -9.39 2.16 -3.61
C GLY A 320 -8.11 2.93 -3.27
N ILE A 321 -6.95 2.35 -3.58
CA ILE A 321 -5.67 3.04 -3.54
C ILE A 321 -5.28 3.47 -4.94
N THR A 322 -4.59 4.59 -5.06
CA THR A 322 -4.14 5.16 -6.33
C THR A 322 -3.03 4.34 -6.97
N LEU A 323 -3.02 4.27 -8.30
CA LEU A 323 -1.91 3.75 -9.09
C LEU A 323 -0.77 4.78 -9.13
N PRO A 324 0.47 4.46 -8.71
CA PRO A 324 1.57 5.41 -8.69
C PRO A 324 1.87 5.97 -10.08
N PHE A 325 2.12 7.28 -10.17
CA PHE A 325 2.42 8.04 -11.40
C PHE A 325 1.30 8.16 -12.44
N VAL A 326 0.21 7.38 -12.33
CA VAL A 326 -0.88 7.34 -13.33
C VAL A 326 -2.16 7.97 -12.78
N SER A 327 -2.63 7.54 -11.60
CA SER A 327 -3.90 8.03 -11.04
C SER A 327 -3.85 9.51 -10.66
N HIS A 328 -4.98 10.20 -10.84
CA HIS A 328 -5.23 11.54 -10.32
C HIS A 328 -5.42 11.51 -8.80
N GLY A 329 -4.30 11.39 -8.08
CA GLY A 329 -4.27 11.19 -6.63
C GLY A 329 -3.80 12.38 -5.80
N GLY A 330 -3.78 13.60 -6.34
CA GLY A 330 -3.33 14.83 -5.66
C GLY A 330 -1.98 14.66 -4.92
N TRP A 331 -2.04 14.41 -3.61
CA TRP A 331 -0.88 14.11 -2.77
C TRP A 331 -0.13 12.83 -3.17
N SER A 332 -0.82 11.78 -3.63
CA SER A 332 -0.19 10.54 -4.07
C SER A 332 0.74 10.72 -5.27
N LEU A 333 0.46 11.68 -6.15
CA LEU A 333 1.32 11.98 -7.29
C LEU A 333 2.58 12.71 -6.81
N ILE A 334 2.41 13.73 -5.95
CA ILE A 334 3.51 14.47 -5.34
C ILE A 334 4.44 13.52 -4.58
N THR A 335 3.88 12.59 -3.79
CA THR A 335 4.67 11.63 -3.01
C THR A 335 5.40 10.66 -3.92
N SER A 336 4.77 10.16 -4.98
CA SER A 336 5.41 9.29 -5.98
C SER A 336 6.63 9.96 -6.63
N PHE A 337 6.50 11.22 -7.04
CA PHE A 337 7.63 11.99 -7.57
C PHE A 337 8.69 12.32 -6.51
N ALA A 338 8.30 12.56 -5.26
CA ALA A 338 9.24 12.73 -4.17
C ALA A 338 10.06 11.44 -3.93
N MET A 339 9.41 10.27 -3.93
CA MET A 339 10.08 8.97 -3.83
C MET A 339 11.08 8.76 -4.98
N LEU A 340 10.68 9.06 -6.23
CA LEU A 340 11.56 9.03 -7.39
C LEU A 340 12.77 9.97 -7.21
N GLY A 341 12.55 11.20 -6.75
CA GLY A 341 13.62 12.16 -6.51
C GLY A 341 14.65 11.70 -5.47
N ILE A 342 14.20 10.98 -4.43
CA ILE A 342 15.09 10.39 -3.41
C ILE A 342 15.88 9.22 -4.02
N LEU A 343 15.23 8.34 -4.79
CA LEU A 343 15.90 7.23 -5.48
C LEU A 343 16.98 7.75 -6.46
N LEU A 344 16.70 8.82 -7.20
CA LEU A 344 17.69 9.47 -8.08
C LEU A 344 18.88 10.02 -7.29
N ALA A 345 18.65 10.61 -6.12
CA ALA A 345 19.73 11.08 -5.24
C ALA A 345 20.63 9.94 -4.77
N PHE A 346 20.04 8.79 -4.43
CA PHE A 346 20.79 7.59 -4.06
C PHE A 346 21.54 6.96 -5.24
N SER A 347 20.91 6.92 -6.42
CA SER A 347 21.58 6.47 -7.66
C SER A 347 22.84 7.29 -7.93
N HIS A 348 22.74 8.62 -7.83
CA HIS A 348 23.88 9.53 -7.96
C HIS A 348 24.98 9.23 -6.94
N ARG A 349 24.63 9.08 -5.66
CA ARG A 349 25.60 8.73 -4.59
C ARG A 349 26.31 7.41 -4.88
N ASN A 350 25.57 6.38 -5.29
CA ASN A 350 26.16 5.08 -5.63
C ASN A 350 27.12 5.18 -6.81
N ALA A 351 26.79 5.98 -7.83
CA ALA A 351 27.65 6.20 -8.99
C ALA A 351 28.97 6.89 -8.58
N VAL A 352 28.91 7.92 -7.73
CA VAL A 352 30.10 8.64 -7.24
C VAL A 352 30.97 7.76 -6.33
N ALA A 353 30.39 6.81 -5.59
CA ALA A 353 31.15 5.91 -4.71
C ALA A 353 31.88 4.77 -5.45
N ARG A 354 31.47 4.41 -6.67
CA ARG A 354 32.03 3.27 -7.44
C ARG A 354 33.51 3.40 -7.83
N PRO A 355 34.04 4.56 -8.26
CA PRO A 355 35.46 4.72 -8.61
C PRO A 355 36.39 4.50 -7.41
N VAL A 356 36.00 5.01 -6.23
CA VAL A 356 36.80 4.97 -4.99
C VAL A 356 37.14 3.55 -4.53
N ILE A 357 36.26 2.57 -4.81
CA ILE A 357 36.46 1.17 -4.42
C ILE A 357 37.42 0.45 -5.38
N ARG A 358 37.51 0.85 -6.66
CA ARG A 358 38.39 0.22 -7.66
C ARG A 358 39.85 0.66 -7.54
N GLU A 359 40.12 1.86 -7.02
CA GLU A 359 41.47 2.42 -6.91
C GLU A 359 42.21 2.07 -5.61
N GLN A 360 41.59 1.33 -4.68
CA GLN A 360 42.36 0.79 -3.56
C GLN A 360 43.34 -0.27 -4.10
N PRO A 361 44.66 -0.12 -3.92
CA PRO A 361 45.62 -1.09 -4.40
C PRO A 361 45.25 -2.44 -3.79
N ARG A 362 45.05 -3.45 -4.65
CA ARG A 362 44.97 -4.84 -4.17
C ARG A 362 46.23 -5.06 -3.35
N PHE A 363 46.09 -5.44 -2.08
CA PHE A 363 47.21 -5.87 -1.27
C PHE A 363 48.01 -6.88 -2.09
N VAL A 364 49.18 -6.47 -2.55
CA VAL A 364 50.15 -7.38 -3.14
C VAL A 364 50.66 -8.18 -1.95
N PRO A 365 50.44 -9.50 -1.90
CA PRO A 365 51.04 -10.31 -0.84
C PRO A 365 52.55 -10.18 -0.98
N VAL A 366 53.18 -9.63 0.06
CA VAL A 366 54.64 -9.65 0.20
C VAL A 366 55.00 -11.10 0.53
N HIS A 367 55.55 -11.81 -0.45
CA HIS A 367 56.17 -13.12 -0.26
C HIS A 367 57.68 -12.97 -0.26
#